data_AF-A0A7W6RYA0-F1
#
_entry.id   AF-A0A7W6RYA0-F1
#
_cell.length_a   1.000
_cell.length_b   1.000
_cell.length_c   1.000
_cell.angle_alpha   90.00
_cell.angle_beta   90.00
_cell.angle_gamma   90.00
#
_symmetry.space_group_name_H-M   'P 1'
#
loop_
_entity.id
_entity.type
_entity.pdbx_description
1 polymer ?
#
loop_
_entity_poly.entity_id
_entity_poly.type
_entity_poly.pdbx_seq_one_letter_code
_entity_poly.pdbx_strand_id
1 'polypeptide(L)'
;MDRSRALDDLLTAHPFFAGMEPGHLSALAGCAREERFEAGTLLFREGGFADRVFILRQGQVAVEVRVPGEGAVVLETLHEDDVLGWS
;
A
#
# COMPACT_ATOMS: atom_id res chain seq x y z
N MET A 1 -2.85 15.24 -18.32
CA MET A 1 -1.63 14.94 -17.56
C MET A 1 -1.39 13.45 -17.71
N ASP A 2 -0.16 13.04 -18.04
CA ASP A 2 0.18 11.62 -18.20
C ASP A 2 0.16 10.93 -16.83
N ARG A 3 -0.59 9.83 -16.70
CA ARG A 3 -0.73 9.06 -15.46
C ARG A 3 0.61 8.49 -15.00
N SER A 4 1.46 8.04 -15.93
CA SER A 4 2.77 7.48 -15.61
C SER A 4 3.63 8.51 -14.89
N ARG A 5 3.65 9.74 -15.41
CA ARG A 5 4.39 10.85 -14.81
C ARG A 5 3.88 11.22 -13.42
N ALA A 6 2.56 11.20 -13.20
CA ALA A 6 2.00 11.48 -11.87
C ALA A 6 2.40 10.42 -10.83
N LEU A 7 2.52 9.15 -11.23
CA LEU A 7 3.00 8.07 -10.38
C LEU A 7 4.52 8.15 -10.16
N ASP A 8 5.30 8.52 -11.18
CA ASP A 8 6.74 8.78 -11.03
C ASP A 8 7.01 9.86 -9.97
N ASP A 9 6.31 11.00 -10.07
CA ASP A 9 6.43 12.11 -9.14
C ASP A 9 6.06 11.69 -7.70
N LEU A 10 5.00 10.89 -7.57
CA LEU A 10 4.54 10.32 -6.30
C LEU A 10 5.59 9.42 -5.66
N LEU A 11 6.11 8.43 -6.41
CA LEU A 11 7.10 7.49 -5.88
C LEU A 11 8.42 8.18 -5.53
N THR A 12 8.84 9.16 -6.34
CA THR A 12 10.06 9.93 -6.11
C THR A 12 9.97 10.79 -4.85
N ALA A 13 8.81 11.37 -4.55
CA ALA A 13 8.60 12.19 -3.37
C ALA A 13 8.42 11.38 -2.07
N HIS A 14 8.13 10.08 -2.17
CA HIS A 14 7.70 9.28 -1.04
C HIS A 14 8.89 8.69 -0.25
N PRO A 15 9.01 8.95 1.08
CA PRO A 15 10.20 8.58 1.87
C PRO A 15 10.57 7.09 1.86
N PHE A 16 9.58 6.20 1.76
CA PHE A 16 9.82 4.75 1.68
C PHE A 16 10.73 4.34 0.52
N PHE A 17 10.70 5.09 -0.59
CA PHE A 17 11.51 4.80 -1.78
C PHE A 17 12.79 5.66 -1.85
N ALA A 18 13.12 6.38 -0.78
CA ALA A 18 14.32 7.21 -0.74
C ALA A 18 15.58 6.36 -1.00
N GLY A 19 16.41 6.82 -1.93
CA GLY A 19 17.64 6.13 -2.33
C GLY A 19 17.47 5.09 -3.44
N MET A 20 16.26 4.88 -3.97
CA MET A 20 16.08 4.08 -5.18
C MET A 20 16.52 4.85 -6.44
N GLU A 21 17.19 4.14 -7.35
CA GLU A 21 17.56 4.69 -8.65
C GLU A 21 16.32 5.10 -9.47
N PRO A 22 16.35 6.22 -10.22
CA PRO A 22 15.21 6.71 -10.98
C PRO A 22 14.62 5.68 -11.96
N GLY A 23 15.46 4.83 -12.54
CA GLY A 23 15.01 3.77 -13.45
C GLY A 23 14.13 2.71 -12.76
N HIS A 24 14.41 2.40 -11.49
CA HIS A 24 13.57 1.48 -10.71
C HIS A 24 12.24 2.12 -10.34
N LEU A 25 12.23 3.40 -9.96
CA LEU A 25 11.00 4.15 -9.67
C LEU A 25 10.10 4.22 -10.91
N SER A 26 10.69 4.48 -12.08
CA SER A 26 9.94 4.50 -13.35
C SER A 26 9.35 3.14 -13.72
N ALA A 27 10.10 2.06 -13.48
CA ALA A 27 9.59 0.70 -13.67
C ALA A 27 8.41 0.39 -12.72
N LEU A 28 8.49 0.84 -11.46
CA LEU A 28 7.40 0.69 -10.50
C LEU A 28 6.17 1.51 -10.90
N ALA A 29 6.35 2.77 -11.29
CA ALA A 29 5.26 3.63 -11.75
C ALA A 29 4.55 3.06 -12.98
N GLY A 30 5.29 2.46 -13.91
CA GLY A 30 4.72 1.78 -15.09
C GLY A 30 3.84 0.57 -14.75
N CYS A 31 4.08 -0.09 -13.61
CA CYS A 31 3.29 -1.21 -13.10
C CYS A 31 2.17 -0.78 -12.14
N ALA A 32 2.27 0.43 -11.57
CA ALA A 32 1.35 0.92 -10.56
C ALA A 32 0.00 1.35 -11.17
N ARG A 33 -1.05 1.21 -10.35
CA ARG A 33 -2.40 1.67 -10.68
C ARG A 33 -3.08 2.18 -9.41
N GLU A 34 -3.96 3.17 -9.58
CA GLU A 34 -4.84 3.60 -8.51
C GLU A 34 -5.99 2.60 -8.35
N GLU A 35 -6.25 2.19 -7.11
CA GLU A 35 -7.40 1.38 -6.73
C GLU A 35 -8.17 2.08 -5.60
N ARG A 36 -9.49 1.92 -5.57
CA ARG A 36 -10.37 2.45 -4.52
C ARG A 36 -11.12 1.31 -3.88
N PHE A 37 -11.25 1.37 -2.57
CA PHE A 37 -11.91 0.36 -1.76
C PHE A 37 -12.96 1.01 -0.88
N GLU A 38 -14.10 0.36 -0.75
CA GLU A 38 -15.12 0.77 0.20
C GLU A 38 -14.72 0.37 1.63
N ALA A 39 -15.24 1.09 2.62
CA ALA A 39 -15.00 0.77 4.03
C ALA A 39 -15.39 -0.69 4.35
N GLY A 40 -14.53 -1.39 5.08
CA GLY A 40 -14.71 -2.81 5.41
C GLY A 40 -14.24 -3.78 4.32
N THR A 41 -13.70 -3.29 3.19
CA THR A 41 -13.08 -4.16 2.18
C THR A 41 -11.81 -4.79 2.74
N LEU A 42 -11.72 -6.12 2.66
CA LEU A 42 -10.51 -6.86 2.99
C LEU A 42 -9.51 -6.78 1.83
N LEU A 43 -8.33 -6.21 2.08
CA LEU A 43 -7.28 -6.09 1.05
C LEU A 43 -6.49 -7.40 0.84
N PHE A 44 -6.04 -8.01 1.94
CA PHE A 44 -5.36 -9.31 1.94
C PHE A 44 -5.43 -9.96 3.33
N ARG A 45 -4.95 -11.21 3.44
CA ARG A 45 -4.86 -11.94 4.71
C ARG A 45 -3.45 -12.44 4.93
N GLU A 46 -3.02 -12.50 6.18
CA GLU A 46 -1.81 -13.20 6.58
C GLU A 46 -1.79 -14.65 6.03
N GLY A 47 -0.62 -15.10 5.55
CA GLY A 47 -0.44 -16.40 4.92
C GLY A 47 -1.11 -16.54 3.54
N GLY A 48 -1.76 -15.48 3.05
CA GLY A 48 -2.27 -15.40 1.68
C GLY A 48 -1.17 -15.15 0.66
N PHE A 49 -1.53 -15.21 -0.62
CA PHE A 49 -0.63 -14.85 -1.70
C PHE A 49 -0.34 -13.35 -1.68
N ALA A 50 0.94 -12.98 -1.64
CA ALA A 50 1.41 -11.60 -1.66
C ALA A 50 1.95 -11.24 -3.05
N ASP A 51 1.15 -10.53 -3.84
CA ASP A 51 1.50 -10.06 -5.18
C ASP A 51 1.36 -8.55 -5.37
N ARG A 52 1.04 -7.83 -4.29
CA ARG A 52 0.76 -6.40 -4.33
C ARG A 52 1.34 -5.69 -3.10
N VAL A 53 1.98 -4.57 -3.38
CA VAL A 53 2.35 -3.54 -2.39
C VAL A 53 1.43 -2.35 -2.62
N PHE A 54 0.97 -1.74 -1.54
CA PHE A 54 0.09 -0.57 -1.57
C PHE A 54 0.76 0.62 -0.89
N ILE A 55 0.48 1.82 -1.41
CA ILE A 55 0.74 3.10 -0.75
C ILE A 55 -0.64 3.70 -0.48
N LEU A 56 -0.95 4.01 0.78
CA LEU A 56 -2.26 4.53 1.14
C LEU A 56 -2.33 6.03 0.81
N ARG A 57 -3.19 6.38 -0.17
CA ARG A 57 -3.32 7.77 -0.64
C ARG A 57 -4.35 8.59 0.11
N GLN A 58 -5.36 7.92 0.66
CA GLN A 58 -6.44 8.56 1.41
C GLN A 58 -7.19 7.49 2.21
N GLY A 59 -7.63 7.86 3.41
CA GLY A 59 -8.40 6.99 4.29
C GLY A 59 -7.52 6.29 5.31
N GLN A 60 -8.01 5.16 5.83
CA GLN A 60 -7.35 4.38 6.86
C GLN A 60 -7.49 2.89 6.56
N VAL A 61 -6.48 2.11 6.91
CA VAL A 61 -6.49 0.65 6.80
C VAL A 61 -6.12 0.05 8.15
N ALA A 62 -6.98 -0.81 8.68
CA ALA A 62 -6.68 -1.57 9.90
C ALA A 62 -5.87 -2.83 9.56
N VAL A 63 -4.76 -3.03 10.27
CA VAL A 63 -4.03 -4.29 10.30
C VAL A 63 -4.54 -5.08 11.49
N GLU A 64 -5.15 -6.23 11.22
CA GLU A 64 -5.83 -7.04 12.23
C GLU A 64 -5.20 -8.43 12.34
N VAL A 65 -5.18 -8.96 13.56
CA VAL A 65 -4.87 -10.36 13.85
C VAL A 65 -6.10 -11.05 14.41
N ARG A 66 -6.27 -12.34 14.10
CA ARG A 66 -7.34 -13.15 14.69
C ARG A 66 -6.84 -13.85 15.94
N VAL A 67 -7.42 -13.50 17.08
CA VAL A 67 -7.14 -14.11 18.37
C VAL A 67 -8.26 -15.12 18.69
N PRO A 68 -7.91 -16.40 19.00
CA PRO A 68 -8.90 -17.39 19.41
C PRO A 68 -9.72 -16.91 20.61
N GLY A 69 -11.05 -16.89 20.49
CA GLY A 69 -11.97 -16.47 21.55
C GLY A 69 -12.29 -14.96 21.58
N GLU A 70 -11.45 -14.11 21.01
CA GLU A 70 -11.63 -12.65 21.00
C GLU A 70 -12.01 -12.08 19.63
N GLY A 71 -11.75 -12.82 18.55
CA GLY A 71 -12.07 -12.39 17.19
C GLY A 71 -10.95 -11.57 16.56
N ALA A 72 -11.31 -10.60 15.72
CA ALA A 72 -10.34 -9.72 15.07
C ALA A 72 -9.92 -8.58 16.03
N VAL A 73 -8.62 -8.43 16.23
CA VAL A 73 -8.02 -7.38 17.06
C VAL A 73 -7.17 -6.49 16.17
N VAL A 74 -7.41 -5.18 16.20
CA VAL A 74 -6.61 -4.19 15.47
C VAL A 74 -5.26 -4.04 16.16
N LEU A 75 -4.20 -4.36 15.44
CA LEU A 75 -2.82 -4.17 15.89
C LEU A 75 -2.34 -2.75 15.57
N GLU A 76 -2.66 -2.28 14.36
CA GLU A 76 -2.23 -0.98 13.85
C GLU A 76 -3.30 -0.42 12.91
N THR A 77 -3.41 0.91 12.86
CA THR A 77 -4.19 1.61 11.83
C THR A 77 -3.23 2.44 11.00
N LEU A 78 -3.14 2.09 9.72
CA LEU A 78 -2.36 2.80 8.72
C LEU A 78 -3.13 4.00 8.18
N HIS A 79 -2.41 5.05 7.84
CA HIS A 79 -2.89 6.36 7.39
C HIS A 79 -2.28 6.73 6.04
N GLU A 80 -2.62 7.93 5.56
CA GLU A 80 -2.03 8.49 4.35
C GLU A 80 -0.49 8.42 4.37
N ASP A 81 0.08 8.02 3.23
CA ASP A 81 1.50 7.75 2.97
C ASP A 81 2.09 6.50 3.67
N ASP A 82 1.29 5.69 4.36
CA ASP A 82 1.76 4.38 4.84
C ASP A 82 1.84 3.35 3.70
N VAL A 83 2.81 2.43 3.81
CA VAL A 83 3.06 1.36 2.84
C VAL A 83 2.79 -0.01 3.46
N LEU A 84 2.01 -0.84 2.75
CA LEU A 84 1.63 -2.18 3.21
C LEU A 84 1.78 -3.26 2.14
N GLY A 85 1.92 -4.51 2.58
CA GLY A 85 2.04 -5.68 1.69
C GLY A 85 3.45 -5.95 1.15
N TRP A 86 4.49 -5.40 1.78
CA TRP A 86 5.90 -5.52 1.35
C TRP A 86 6.73 -6.58 2.11
N SER A 87 6.13 -7.29 3.07
CA SER A 87 6.80 -8.29 3.94
C SER A 87 6.24 -9.69 3.80
#